data_AF-A0A662SEJ5-F1
#
_entry.id   AF-A0A662SEJ5-F1
#
_cell.length_a   1.000
_cell.length_b   1.000
_cell.length_c   1.000
_cell.angle_alpha   90.00
_cell.angle_beta   90.00
_cell.angle_gamma   90.00
#
_symmetry.space_group_name_H-M   'P 1'
#
loop_
_entity.id
_entity.type
_entity.pdbx_description
1 polymer ?
#
loop_
_entity_poly.entity_id
_entity_poly.type
_entity_poly.pdbx_seq_one_letter_code
_entity_poly.pdbx_strand_id
1 'polypeptide(L)'
;MKKVIEGLPKSVPDKKITFSIEVIGNTTGHKYVGDFLIEVPMTRALSQVGVALAKLNSGIPHENLDSGTAYLNNAIAYLTVNLVEAPDWFTSADGIDYGFETLDTNVATYIFNQALDVVEDWKAKLRGKKPAKSTSK
;
A
#
# COMPACT_ATOMS: atom_id res chain seq x y z
N MET A 1 3.95 -30.79 25.55
CA MET A 1 3.87 -31.27 24.15
C MET A 1 4.05 -30.07 23.21
N LYS A 2 5.14 -30.00 22.44
CA LYS A 2 5.28 -29.01 21.36
C LYS A 2 4.40 -29.47 20.20
N LYS A 3 3.26 -28.81 19.96
CA LYS A 3 2.54 -28.96 18.69
C LYS A 3 3.48 -28.46 17.59
N VAL A 4 4.01 -29.37 16.79
CA VAL A 4 4.67 -29.01 15.53
C VAL A 4 3.58 -28.40 14.66
N ILE A 5 3.66 -27.11 14.41
CA ILE A 5 2.73 -26.43 13.50
C ILE A 5 3.19 -26.79 12.09
N GLU A 6 2.59 -27.84 11.52
CA GLU A 6 2.80 -28.22 10.13
C GLU A 6 2.36 -27.08 9.20
N GLY A 7 3.20 -26.77 8.20
CA GLY A 7 2.89 -25.77 7.17
C GLY A 7 3.64 -24.44 7.27
N LEU A 8 4.33 -24.14 8.37
CA LEU A 8 5.14 -22.92 8.44
C LEU A 8 6.32 -22.97 7.43
N PRO A 9 6.62 -21.86 6.74
CA PRO A 9 7.74 -21.81 5.81
C PRO A 9 9.07 -21.99 6.55
N LYS A 10 10.06 -22.60 5.88
CA LYS A 10 11.40 -22.84 6.43
C LYS A 10 12.18 -21.55 6.71
N SER A 11 11.79 -20.45 6.09
CA SER A 11 12.35 -19.12 6.26
C SER A 11 11.26 -18.05 6.13
N VAL A 12 11.52 -16.88 6.69
CA VAL A 12 10.65 -15.70 6.49
C VAL A 12 10.78 -15.26 5.03
N PRO A 13 9.66 -15.02 4.30
CA PRO A 13 9.74 -14.53 2.92
C PRO A 13 10.37 -13.12 2.86
N ASP A 14 10.93 -12.76 1.70
CA ASP A 14 11.48 -11.41 1.49
C ASP A 14 10.42 -10.35 1.79
N LYS A 15 10.82 -9.30 2.52
CA LYS A 15 9.94 -8.20 2.92
C LYS A 15 9.80 -7.15 1.82
N LYS A 16 10.67 -7.15 0.83
CA LYS A 16 10.57 -6.27 -0.34
C LYS A 16 9.80 -6.99 -1.44
N ILE A 17 8.74 -6.35 -1.93
CA ILE A 17 7.84 -6.94 -2.92
C ILE A 17 7.63 -5.94 -4.05
N THR A 18 7.84 -6.38 -5.28
CA THR A 18 7.52 -5.59 -6.46
C THR A 18 6.10 -5.88 -6.94
N PHE A 19 5.43 -4.84 -7.45
CA PHE A 19 4.18 -4.97 -8.20
C PHE A 19 4.13 -3.94 -9.32
N SER A 20 3.43 -4.28 -10.39
CA SER A 20 3.27 -3.42 -11.57
C SER A 20 1.80 -3.00 -11.67
N ILE A 21 1.55 -1.79 -12.15
CA ILE A 21 0.20 -1.32 -12.45
C ILE A 21 0.05 -0.98 -13.93
N GLU A 22 -1.18 -1.11 -14.42
CA GLU A 22 -1.66 -0.50 -15.66
C GLU A 22 -3.09 -0.05 -15.41
N VAL A 23 -3.32 1.26 -15.32
CA VAL A 23 -4.64 1.84 -14.98
C VAL A 23 -4.90 3.11 -15.76
N ILE A 24 -6.15 3.31 -16.18
CA ILE A 24 -6.59 4.54 -16.86
C ILE A 24 -7.24 5.47 -15.84
N GLY A 25 -6.83 6.74 -15.82
CA GLY A 25 -7.43 7.78 -15.00
C GLY A 25 -8.87 8.07 -15.41
N ASN A 26 -9.80 8.09 -14.45
CA ASN A 26 -11.22 8.31 -14.73
C ASN A 26 -11.53 9.75 -15.17
N THR A 27 -10.79 10.72 -14.65
CA THR A 27 -10.96 12.15 -14.92
C THR A 27 -10.19 12.55 -16.17
N THR A 28 -8.93 12.12 -16.29
CA THR A 28 -8.05 12.58 -17.38
C THR A 28 -8.04 11.67 -18.60
N GLY A 29 -8.45 10.40 -18.46
CA GLY A 29 -8.28 9.37 -19.48
C GLY A 29 -6.82 8.99 -19.72
N HIS A 30 -5.88 9.49 -18.91
CA HIS A 30 -4.46 9.19 -19.05
C HIS A 30 -4.16 7.76 -18.60
N LYS A 31 -3.27 7.07 -19.32
CA LYS A 31 -2.84 5.72 -18.98
C LYS A 31 -1.59 5.78 -18.09
N TYR A 32 -1.74 5.32 -16.86
CA TYR A 32 -0.66 5.22 -15.88
C TYR A 32 -0.09 3.80 -15.87
N VAL A 33 1.23 3.71 -16.04
CA VAL A 33 1.97 2.44 -16.05
C VAL A 33 3.24 2.61 -15.23
N GLY A 34 3.56 1.61 -14.42
CA GLY A 34 4.86 1.56 -13.77
C GLY A 34 4.99 0.50 -12.71
N ASP A 35 6.22 0.32 -12.27
CA ASP A 35 6.63 -0.66 -11.27
C ASP A 35 6.84 0.03 -9.92
N PHE A 36 6.43 -0.66 -8.87
CA PHE A 36 6.51 -0.20 -7.50
C PHE A 36 7.25 -1.24 -6.67
N LEU A 37 8.05 -0.78 -5.72
CA LEU A 37 8.67 -1.60 -4.69
C LEU A 37 8.12 -1.18 -3.34
N ILE A 38 7.49 -2.12 -2.62
CA ILE A 38 7.02 -1.89 -1.26
C ILE A 38 7.79 -2.76 -0.27
N GLU A 39 8.05 -2.22 0.91
CA GLU A 39 8.51 -2.99 2.07
C GLU A 39 7.32 -3.36 2.97
N VAL A 40 7.19 -4.62 3.34
CA VAL A 40 6.12 -5.11 4.23
C VAL A 40 6.19 -4.38 5.57
N PRO A 41 5.14 -3.66 5.98
CA PRO A 41 5.15 -2.90 7.22
C PRO A 41 5.28 -3.81 8.45
N MET A 42 6.31 -3.57 9.23
CA MET A 42 6.47 -4.13 10.57
C MET A 42 5.95 -3.14 11.63
N THR A 43 5.92 -3.54 12.91
CA THR A 43 5.38 -2.71 14.00
C THR A 43 5.89 -1.27 14.03
N ARG A 44 7.18 -1.06 13.74
CA ARG A 44 7.78 0.29 13.68
C ARG A 44 7.20 1.11 12.52
N ALA A 45 7.11 0.53 11.33
CA ALA A 45 6.55 1.19 10.15
C ALA A 45 5.05 1.48 10.36
N LEU A 46 4.29 0.55 10.94
CA LEU A 46 2.87 0.78 11.27
C LEU A 46 2.67 1.95 12.25
N SER A 47 3.57 2.13 13.22
CA SER A 47 3.56 3.30 14.09
C SER A 47 3.81 4.61 13.31
N GLN A 48 4.74 4.58 12.36
CA GLN A 48 5.01 5.74 11.49
C GLN A 48 3.83 6.05 10.56
N VAL A 49 3.11 5.04 10.06
CA VAL A 49 1.84 5.23 9.33
C VAL A 49 0.83 5.95 10.22
N GLY A 50 0.68 5.53 11.48
CA GLY A 50 -0.22 6.20 12.43
C GLY A 50 0.14 7.67 12.67
N VAL A 51 1.44 7.99 12.77
CA VAL A 51 1.91 9.39 12.88
C VAL A 51 1.62 10.19 11.61
N ALA A 52 1.87 9.63 10.43
CA ALA A 52 1.59 10.28 9.16
C ALA A 52 0.08 10.53 8.99
N LEU A 53 -0.76 9.54 9.32
CA LEU A 53 -2.21 9.66 9.27
C LEU A 53 -2.73 10.75 10.21
N ALA A 54 -2.23 10.81 11.45
CA ALA A 54 -2.62 11.85 12.41
C ALA A 54 -2.27 13.27 11.92
N LYS A 55 -1.13 13.43 11.22
CA LYS A 55 -0.75 14.69 10.59
C LYS A 55 -1.70 15.06 9.45
N LEU A 56 -2.00 14.12 8.55
CA LEU A 56 -2.91 14.34 7.42
C LEU A 56 -4.32 14.71 7.89
N ASN A 57 -4.80 14.08 8.96
CA ASN A 57 -6.09 14.40 9.55
C ASN A 57 -6.13 15.74 10.30
N SER A 58 -5.00 16.44 10.44
CA SER A 58 -4.90 17.74 11.15
C SER A 58 -5.49 17.71 12.57
N GLY A 59 -5.36 16.58 13.28
CA GLY A 59 -5.91 16.41 14.62
C GLY A 59 -7.40 16.06 14.69
N ILE A 60 -8.11 15.99 13.56
CA ILE A 60 -9.49 15.49 13.49
C ILE A 60 -9.46 13.96 13.68
N PRO A 61 -10.27 13.38 14.58
CA PRO A 61 -10.39 11.94 14.70
C PRO A 61 -10.79 11.31 13.36
N HIS A 62 -10.16 10.21 12.98
CA HIS A 62 -10.32 9.60 11.67
C HIS A 62 -11.79 9.21 11.37
N GLU A 63 -12.49 8.74 12.40
CA GLU A 63 -13.91 8.39 12.37
C GLU A 63 -14.85 9.58 12.12
N ASN A 64 -14.36 10.81 12.27
CA ASN A 64 -15.13 12.03 12.06
C ASN A 64 -14.88 12.64 10.67
N LEU A 65 -13.95 12.09 9.88
CA LEU A 65 -13.75 12.48 8.49
C LEU A 65 -14.81 11.80 7.60
N ASP A 66 -15.12 12.42 6.47
CA ASP A 66 -15.88 11.70 5.44
C ASP A 66 -15.08 10.48 4.95
N SER A 67 -15.80 9.44 4.52
CA SER A 67 -15.19 8.16 4.16
C SER A 67 -14.16 8.28 3.03
N GLY A 68 -14.34 9.23 2.10
CA GLY A 68 -13.43 9.43 0.99
C GLY A 68 -12.10 10.01 1.47
N THR A 69 -12.16 11.10 2.24
CA THR A 69 -10.99 11.73 2.85
C THR A 69 -10.27 10.78 3.80
N ALA A 70 -11.02 10.07 4.65
CA ALA A 70 -10.46 9.09 5.57
C ALA A 70 -9.67 8.01 4.81
N TYR A 71 -10.26 7.44 3.75
CA TYR A 71 -9.63 6.42 2.93
C TYR A 71 -8.37 6.96 2.23
N LEU A 72 -8.42 8.13 1.61
CA LEU A 72 -7.28 8.73 0.93
C LEU A 72 -6.15 9.07 1.90
N ASN A 73 -6.44 9.65 3.07
CA ASN A 73 -5.43 9.93 4.08
C ASN A 73 -4.74 8.65 4.57
N ASN A 74 -5.49 7.56 4.70
CA ASN A 74 -4.91 6.26 5.04
C ASN A 74 -4.03 5.70 3.92
N ALA A 75 -4.47 5.83 2.66
CA ALA A 75 -3.68 5.42 1.50
C ALA A 75 -2.35 6.21 1.41
N ILE A 76 -2.42 7.54 1.56
CA ILE A 76 -1.25 8.43 1.57
C ILE A 76 -0.30 8.00 2.69
N ALA A 77 -0.79 7.97 3.94
CA ALA A 77 0.04 7.61 5.09
C ALA A 77 0.72 6.25 4.93
N TYR A 78 0.00 5.26 4.39
CA TYR A 78 0.53 3.92 4.18
C TYR A 78 1.61 3.90 3.11
N LEU A 79 1.35 4.47 1.94
CA LEU A 79 2.31 4.48 0.82
C LEU A 79 3.54 5.32 1.18
N THR A 80 3.36 6.48 1.83
CA THR A 80 4.47 7.35 2.25
C THR A 80 5.51 6.64 3.10
N VAL A 81 5.08 5.70 3.94
CA VAL A 81 5.96 5.01 4.87
C VAL A 81 6.57 3.73 4.30
N ASN A 82 5.84 3.04 3.42
CA ASN A 82 6.20 1.67 3.02
C ASN A 82 6.70 1.57 1.58
N LEU A 83 6.41 2.55 0.73
CA LEU A 83 6.89 2.57 -0.63
C LEU A 83 8.40 2.90 -0.64
N VAL A 84 9.17 2.07 -1.33
CA VAL A 84 10.63 2.16 -1.42
C VAL A 84 11.04 2.74 -2.77
N GLU A 85 10.41 2.27 -3.84
CA GLU A 85 10.62 2.75 -5.21
C GLU A 85 9.27 2.89 -5.90
N ALA A 86 9.14 3.90 -6.75
CA ALA A 86 7.96 4.18 -7.53
C ALA A 86 8.37 4.86 -8.86
N PRO A 87 7.48 4.87 -9.86
CA PRO A 87 7.73 5.57 -11.10
C PRO A 87 7.82 7.09 -10.89
N ASP A 88 8.62 7.77 -11.72
CA ASP A 88 8.83 9.22 -11.63
C ASP A 88 7.53 10.04 -11.62
N TRP A 89 6.52 9.62 -12.39
CA TRP A 89 5.22 10.30 -12.44
C TRP A 89 4.42 10.20 -11.13
N PHE A 90 4.74 9.21 -10.29
CA PHE A 90 4.10 8.99 -9.00
C PHE A 90 4.82 9.71 -7.86
N THR A 91 6.09 10.06 -8.03
CA THR A 91 6.83 10.83 -7.02
C THR A 91 6.83 12.30 -7.38
N SER A 92 6.27 13.17 -6.53
CA SER A 92 6.55 14.61 -6.64
C SER A 92 8.08 14.85 -6.60
N ALA A 93 8.55 15.90 -7.27
CA ALA A 93 9.98 16.27 -7.31
C ALA A 93 10.58 16.50 -5.90
N ASP A 94 9.74 16.83 -4.91
CA ASP A 94 10.14 17.07 -3.52
C ASP A 94 10.07 15.79 -2.65
N GLY A 95 9.65 14.65 -3.20
CA GLY A 95 9.56 13.36 -2.51
C GLY A 95 8.49 13.29 -1.42
N ILE A 96 7.63 14.30 -1.32
CA ILE A 96 6.64 14.44 -0.24
C ILE A 96 5.25 13.94 -0.68
N ASP A 97 4.92 14.00 -1.97
CA ASP A 97 3.58 13.63 -2.46
C ASP A 97 3.63 12.48 -3.47
N TYR A 98 3.26 11.30 -2.99
CA TYR A 98 3.21 10.03 -3.73
C TYR A 98 1.98 9.96 -4.67
N GLY A 99 1.93 10.76 -5.72
CA GLY A 99 0.93 10.64 -6.81
C GLY A 99 -0.50 10.98 -6.37
N PHE A 100 -0.63 11.62 -5.20
CA PHE A 100 -1.88 12.15 -4.70
C PHE A 100 -2.16 13.58 -5.18
N GLU A 101 -1.24 14.16 -5.95
CA GLU A 101 -1.45 15.38 -6.74
C GLU A 101 -2.12 15.09 -8.10
N THR A 102 -2.56 13.85 -8.37
CA THR A 102 -3.29 13.52 -9.59
C THR A 102 -4.76 13.91 -9.48
N LEU A 103 -5.39 14.26 -10.62
CA LEU A 103 -6.84 14.44 -10.72
C LEU A 103 -7.61 13.11 -10.69
N ASP A 104 -6.90 11.98 -10.69
CA ASP A 104 -7.44 10.64 -10.87
C ASP A 104 -7.32 9.83 -9.58
N THR A 105 -8.21 10.09 -8.63
CA THR A 105 -8.24 9.38 -7.33
C THR A 105 -8.34 7.86 -7.45
N ASN A 106 -8.88 7.36 -8.57
CA ASN A 106 -8.93 5.93 -8.88
C ASN A 106 -7.54 5.31 -9.07
N VAL A 107 -6.57 6.07 -9.59
CA VAL A 107 -5.19 5.61 -9.81
C VAL A 107 -4.50 5.41 -8.46
N ALA A 108 -4.58 6.40 -7.57
CA ALA A 108 -4.01 6.31 -6.22
C ALA A 108 -4.64 5.18 -5.40
N THR A 109 -5.97 5.03 -5.49
CA THR A 109 -6.72 3.94 -4.86
C THR A 109 -6.28 2.57 -5.39
N TYR A 110 -6.08 2.45 -6.71
CA TYR A 110 -5.63 1.20 -7.32
C TYR A 110 -4.24 0.80 -6.79
N ILE A 111 -3.29 1.73 -6.76
CA ILE A 111 -1.93 1.48 -6.26
C ILE A 111 -1.95 1.05 -4.81
N PHE A 112 -2.71 1.75 -3.96
CA PHE A 112 -2.84 1.40 -2.56
C PHE A 112 -3.43 0.00 -2.36
N ASN A 113 -4.48 -0.36 -3.09
CA ASN A 113 -5.07 -1.70 -3.01
C ASN A 113 -4.10 -2.78 -3.48
N GLN A 114 -3.36 -2.57 -4.58
CA GLN A 114 -2.33 -3.51 -5.02
C GLN A 114 -1.24 -3.71 -3.94
N ALA A 115 -0.81 -2.63 -3.30
CA ALA A 115 0.14 -2.69 -2.19
C ALA A 115 -0.39 -3.52 -1.01
N LEU A 116 -1.66 -3.35 -0.64
CA LEU A 116 -2.29 -4.17 0.40
C LEU A 116 -2.39 -5.65 0.00
N ASP A 117 -2.79 -5.94 -1.23
CA ASP A 117 -2.94 -7.30 -1.75
C ASP A 117 -1.63 -8.06 -1.71
N VAL A 118 -0.53 -7.46 -2.18
CA VAL A 118 0.79 -8.13 -2.16
C VAL A 118 1.30 -8.37 -0.73
N VAL A 119 0.96 -7.49 0.21
CA VAL A 119 1.29 -7.66 1.63
C VAL A 119 0.45 -8.76 2.28
N GLU A 120 -0.84 -8.87 1.95
CA GLU A 120 -1.68 -9.98 2.43
C GLU A 120 -1.21 -11.32 1.85
N ASP A 121 -0.79 -11.36 0.59
CA ASP A 121 -0.17 -12.53 -0.02
C ASP A 121 1.13 -12.93 0.68
N TRP A 122 1.95 -11.95 1.06
CA TRP A 122 3.13 -12.19 1.89
C TRP A 122 2.77 -12.78 3.26
N LYS A 123 1.76 -12.23 3.94
CA LYS A 123 1.27 -12.75 5.23
C LYS A 123 0.72 -14.17 5.09
N ALA A 124 0.04 -14.48 3.98
CA ALA A 124 -0.45 -15.82 3.69
C ALA A 124 0.72 -16.81 3.56
N LYS A 125 1.77 -16.45 2.81
CA LYS A 125 3.01 -17.24 2.68
C LYS A 125 3.66 -17.48 4.05
N LEU A 126 3.76 -16.44 4.89
CA LEU A 126 4.31 -16.55 6.25
C LEU A 126 3.53 -17.54 7.12
N ARG A 127 2.20 -17.59 6.96
CA ARG A 127 1.31 -18.50 7.70
C ARG A 127 1.24 -19.91 7.11
N GLY A 128 1.98 -20.21 6.04
CA GLY A 128 1.89 -21.51 5.36
C GLY A 128 0.62 -21.70 4.53
N LYS A 129 -0.11 -20.62 4.23
CA LYS A 129 -1.36 -20.66 3.47
C LYS A 129 -1.09 -20.31 2.00
N LYS A 130 -1.91 -20.85 1.08
CA LYS A 130 -1.94 -20.36 -0.30
C LYS A 130 -2.44 -18.91 -0.31
N PRO A 131 -1.84 -18.02 -1.13
CA PRO A 131 -2.37 -16.67 -1.34
C PRO A 131 -3.82 -16.74 -1.80
N ALA A 132 -4.66 -15.86 -1.28
CA ALA A 132 -6.03 -15.71 -1.76
C ALA A 132 -5.92 -14.96 -3.09
N LYS A 133 -6.09 -15.67 -4.22
CA LYS A 133 -5.98 -15.12 -5.59
C LYS A 133 -6.44 -13.66 -5.65
N SER A 134 -5.52 -12.72 -5.87
CA SER A 134 -5.86 -11.37 -6.30
C SER A 134 -6.50 -11.48 -7.69
N THR A 135 -7.81 -11.22 -7.76
CA THR A 135 -8.50 -11.01 -9.01
C THR A 135 -8.40 -9.54 -9.35
N SER A 136 -7.29 -9.12 -9.94
CA SER A 136 -7.27 -7.90 -10.74
C SER A 136 -7.53 -8.31 -12.18
N LYS A 137 -8.73 -7.98 -12.66
CA LYS A 137 -9.12 -8.02 -14.07
C LYS A 137 -9.40 -6.60 -14.50
#